data_AF-A0A957X8M1-F1
#
_entry.id   AF-A0A957X8M1-F1
#
_cell.length_a   1.000
_cell.length_b   1.000
_cell.length_c   1.000
_cell.angle_alpha   90.00
_cell.angle_beta   90.00
_cell.angle_gamma   90.00
#
_symmetry.space_group_name_H-M   'P 1'
#
loop_
_entity.id
_entity.type
_entity.pdbx_description
1 polymer ?
#
loop_
_entity_poly.entity_id
_entity_poly.type
_entity_poly.pdbx_seq_one_letter_code
_entity_poly.pdbx_strand_id
1 'polypeptide(L)'
;ENGTITLLLVTNFGGALGDDLDIDDNGSLDSMPWAAVVDAVAVNDGGASDLTYGVPALGPNYDGVSPYAPGGASRFPDGFDTNAATDWVRNDFDLSGIPSEAGTIVLGEAYNTPGASNAIYVLPPEACGDNVTPIYVVQGDGAPSPLVGTEIAIEGVVVGDFQNNAAVDNGDLNGFHVQDPTGDGNPATSDGVFVYAPGGMDVSVGDAVRVRGSVSEYNGMTEVTASQIWLCSTGNSVAPTNLSLPVASEDAFEPYEGMLVTFPQSLVISEYFNFDRYGEIVLTTDRRLTPTAQYEPGSPEAYSAMADYLRNSITLDDGRSSQNPDPAIHPNGAEFTLDNRFRGGDTVANVTGVIDYSFDLYRLQPTTGADYTSANPRTAAPNAVGGNVKVASFNVLNYFTTIDTGAFICGPAGDQECRGADDLNEFDRQRAKIIAALAAIDADVVGLIEIENYPGDVPTADLVNGLNDKVGGGTYDYVATGA
;
A
#
# COMPACT_ATOMS: atom_id res chain seq x y z
N GLU A 1 32.61 54.09 14.05
CA GLU A 1 31.31 54.36 13.41
C GLU A 1 30.36 54.90 14.47
N ASN A 2 29.31 55.60 14.06
CA ASN A 2 28.19 55.80 14.98
C ASN A 2 27.53 54.43 15.15
N GLY A 3 27.65 53.85 16.35
CA GLY A 3 27.14 52.50 16.64
C GLY A 3 25.61 52.42 16.64
N THR A 4 24.90 53.54 16.52
CA THR A 4 23.45 53.61 16.51
C THR A 4 22.89 54.49 15.40
N ILE A 5 21.69 54.13 14.93
CA ILE A 5 20.85 54.94 14.06
C ILE A 5 19.42 54.86 14.58
N THR A 6 18.74 56.01 14.71
CA THR A 6 17.30 56.06 14.99
C THR A 6 16.59 56.71 13.82
N LEU A 7 15.58 56.04 13.28
CA LEU A 7 14.69 56.55 12.26
C LEU A 7 13.34 56.87 12.90
N LEU A 8 12.93 58.14 12.84
CA LEU A 8 11.64 58.60 13.36
C LEU A 8 10.77 59.08 12.21
N LEU A 9 9.58 58.50 12.08
CA LEU A 9 8.52 59.08 11.27
C LEU A 9 7.75 60.05 12.14
N VAL A 10 7.70 61.33 11.76
CA VAL A 10 7.12 62.38 12.59
C VAL A 10 6.15 63.27 11.82
N THR A 11 5.26 63.96 12.54
CA THR A 11 4.34 64.96 11.97
C THR A 11 4.87 66.38 12.17
N ASN A 12 4.64 67.25 11.18
CA ASN A 12 5.01 68.67 11.21
C ASN A 12 6.50 68.91 11.54
N PHE A 13 7.41 68.18 10.87
CA PHE A 13 8.84 68.36 11.05
C PHE A 13 9.28 69.78 10.68
N GLY A 14 9.96 70.46 11.59
CA GLY A 14 10.47 71.82 11.44
C GLY A 14 11.98 71.96 11.66
N GLY A 15 12.70 70.85 11.81
CA GLY A 15 14.15 70.83 12.02
C GLY A 15 14.94 70.96 10.72
N ALA A 16 16.25 71.03 10.85
CA ALA A 16 17.21 71.07 9.76
C ALA A 16 18.24 69.93 9.86
N LEU A 17 18.83 69.58 8.72
CA LEU A 17 19.95 68.64 8.69
C LEU A 17 21.12 69.16 9.54
N GLY A 18 21.59 68.34 10.46
CA GLY A 18 22.69 68.69 11.38
C GLY A 18 22.25 69.36 12.68
N ASP A 19 20.94 69.51 12.91
CA ASP A 19 20.42 69.87 14.24
C ASP A 19 20.83 68.80 15.26
N ASP A 20 21.41 69.24 16.36
CA ASP A 20 21.72 68.42 17.53
C ASP A 20 20.51 68.39 18.47
N LEU A 21 19.94 67.21 18.69
CA LEU A 21 18.67 67.02 19.39
C LEU A 21 18.83 66.47 20.82
N ASP A 22 20.03 66.03 21.19
CA ASP A 22 20.41 65.54 22.52
C ASP A 22 21.77 66.17 22.86
N ILE A 23 21.75 67.42 23.32
CA ILE A 23 22.93 68.29 23.43
C ILE A 23 23.89 67.80 24.53
N ASP A 24 23.36 67.07 25.52
CA ASP A 24 24.15 66.52 26.63
C ASP A 24 24.49 65.03 26.47
N ASP A 25 24.19 64.44 25.31
CA ASP A 25 24.48 63.05 24.94
C ASP A 25 23.99 62.04 25.99
N ASN A 26 22.84 62.29 26.62
CA ASN A 26 22.35 61.49 27.76
C ASN A 26 21.38 60.35 27.36
N GLY A 27 20.99 60.29 26.09
CA GLY A 27 20.03 59.30 25.57
C GLY A 27 18.58 59.76 25.62
N SER A 28 18.34 61.04 25.94
CA SER A 28 17.03 61.68 25.97
C SER A 28 17.05 62.93 25.09
N LEU A 29 16.09 63.05 24.17
CA LEU A 29 16.01 64.22 23.32
C LEU A 29 15.66 65.48 24.13
N ASP A 30 16.48 66.52 24.00
CA ASP A 30 16.24 67.86 24.55
C ASP A 30 15.31 68.69 23.67
N SER A 31 15.33 68.42 22.36
CA SER A 31 14.57 69.16 21.35
C SER A 31 13.82 68.21 20.42
N MET A 32 12.54 68.49 20.22
CA MET A 32 11.64 67.72 19.35
C MET A 32 11.07 68.67 18.30
N PRO A 33 11.78 68.92 17.18
CA PRO A 33 11.30 69.78 16.11
C PRO A 33 10.21 69.11 15.27
N TRP A 34 9.23 68.48 15.93
CA TRP A 34 8.06 67.83 15.37
C TRP A 34 6.91 67.86 16.37
N ALA A 35 5.68 67.68 15.89
CA ALA A 35 4.49 67.69 16.73
C ALA A 35 4.24 66.35 17.44
N ALA A 36 4.53 65.23 16.77
CA ALA A 36 4.40 63.88 17.30
C ALA A 36 5.23 62.89 16.49
N VAL A 37 5.70 61.84 17.15
CA VAL A 37 6.25 60.64 16.51
C VAL A 37 5.07 59.76 16.10
N VAL A 38 5.02 59.42 14.81
CA VAL A 38 4.06 58.48 14.22
C VAL A 38 4.55 57.06 14.37
N ASP A 39 5.85 56.84 14.13
CA ASP A 39 6.49 55.53 14.15
C ASP A 39 8.00 55.70 14.37
N ALA A 40 8.65 54.67 14.87
CA ALA A 40 10.08 54.68 15.14
C ALA A 40 10.70 53.30 14.93
N VAL A 41 11.99 53.29 14.57
CA VAL A 41 12.85 52.12 14.69
C VAL A 41 14.27 52.60 14.94
N ALA A 42 14.96 51.94 15.86
CA ALA A 42 16.38 52.17 16.08
C ALA A 42 17.17 50.89 15.81
N VAL A 43 18.43 51.05 15.43
CA VAL A 43 19.41 49.98 15.32
C VAL A 43 20.63 50.33 16.17
N ASN A 44 21.24 49.32 16.78
CA ASN A 44 22.49 49.46 17.54
C ASN A 44 23.45 48.30 17.26
N ASP A 45 24.75 48.55 17.41
CA ASP A 45 25.82 47.56 17.20
C ASP A 45 26.23 46.80 18.48
N GLY A 46 25.52 47.06 19.58
CA GLY A 46 25.67 46.36 20.86
C GLY A 46 26.75 46.97 21.76
N GLY A 47 27.25 48.15 21.41
CA GLY A 47 28.15 48.94 22.24
C GLY A 47 27.48 49.35 23.55
N ALA A 48 28.23 49.31 24.66
CA ALA A 48 27.72 49.72 25.98
C ALA A 48 27.38 51.23 26.08
N SER A 49 27.82 52.02 25.10
CA SER A 49 27.54 53.45 24.95
C SER A 49 26.47 53.74 23.90
N ASP A 50 25.81 52.71 23.35
CA ASP A 50 24.81 52.88 22.30
C ASP A 50 23.54 53.50 22.86
N LEU A 51 23.20 54.67 22.33
CA LEU A 51 21.98 55.41 22.66
C LEU A 51 21.02 55.39 21.46
N THR A 52 19.76 55.08 21.72
CA THR A 52 18.69 55.01 20.71
C THR A 52 17.49 55.83 21.15
N TYR A 53 16.83 56.52 20.22
CA TYR A 53 15.80 57.52 20.52
C TYR A 53 14.40 57.11 20.04
N GLY A 54 14.10 55.81 20.08
CA GLY A 54 12.82 55.23 19.65
C GLY A 54 12.73 53.73 19.92
N VAL A 55 11.52 53.18 19.85
CA VAL A 55 11.26 51.74 19.97
C VAL A 55 10.59 51.20 18.71
N PRO A 56 10.87 49.95 18.30
CA PRO A 56 11.85 49.04 18.91
C PRO A 56 13.30 49.41 18.57
N ALA A 57 14.23 49.00 19.45
CA ALA A 57 15.66 49.02 19.16
C ALA A 57 16.12 47.62 18.74
N LEU A 58 16.51 47.49 17.48
CA LEU A 58 17.05 46.28 16.89
C LEU A 58 18.55 46.19 17.21
N GLY A 59 18.95 45.15 17.93
CA GLY A 59 20.36 44.88 18.21
C GLY A 59 21.12 44.34 16.99
N PRO A 60 22.42 44.01 17.15
CA PRO A 60 23.28 43.56 16.06
C PRO A 60 22.69 42.37 15.31
N ASN A 61 22.18 41.39 16.04
CA ASN A 61 21.61 40.18 15.48
C ASN A 61 20.14 40.14 15.87
N TYR A 62 19.37 41.21 15.65
CA TYR A 62 18.11 41.44 16.38
C TYR A 62 17.12 40.25 16.45
N ASP A 63 17.13 39.34 15.47
CA ASP A 63 16.30 38.11 15.45
C ASP A 63 17.02 36.84 15.95
N GLY A 64 18.31 36.95 16.27
CA GLY A 64 19.18 35.89 16.78
C GLY A 64 19.61 34.86 15.75
N VAL A 65 19.20 35.01 14.48
CA VAL A 65 19.44 34.01 13.42
C VAL A 65 20.76 34.27 12.71
N SER A 66 21.05 35.53 12.37
CA SER A 66 22.31 35.93 11.75
C SER A 66 23.40 36.16 12.81
N PRO A 67 24.65 35.69 12.61
CA PRO A 67 25.78 36.06 13.47
C PRO A 67 26.33 37.47 13.17
N TYR A 68 25.79 38.15 12.15
CA TYR A 68 26.20 39.47 11.69
C TYR A 68 25.03 40.46 11.68
N ALA A 69 25.37 41.75 11.75
CA ALA A 69 24.44 42.86 11.51
C ALA A 69 23.72 42.70 10.17
N PRO A 70 22.37 42.56 10.16
CA PRO A 70 21.63 42.40 8.91
C PRO A 70 21.67 43.71 8.11
N GLY A 71 21.77 43.59 6.79
CA GLY A 71 21.84 44.74 5.89
C GLY A 71 20.56 45.58 5.83
N GLY A 72 19.44 45.04 6.33
CA GLY A 72 18.16 45.72 6.46
C GLY A 72 17.17 44.93 7.30
N ALA A 73 16.06 45.57 7.65
CA ALA A 73 14.95 44.96 8.37
C ALA A 73 13.63 45.53 7.83
N SER A 74 12.62 44.68 7.74
CA SER A 74 11.27 45.05 7.29
C SER A 74 10.27 44.66 8.36
N ARG A 75 9.34 45.57 8.68
CA ARG A 75 8.25 45.26 9.59
C ARG A 75 7.24 44.35 8.89
N PHE A 76 6.91 43.20 9.47
CA PHE A 76 5.96 42.25 8.91
C PHE A 76 5.12 41.57 10.01
N PRO A 77 3.79 41.44 9.83
CA PRO A 77 3.00 41.86 8.67
C PRO A 77 2.81 43.39 8.59
N ASP A 78 2.58 43.90 7.38
CA ASP A 78 2.34 45.34 7.14
C ASP A 78 1.24 45.90 8.05
N GLY A 79 1.52 47.02 8.71
CA GLY A 79 0.58 47.69 9.62
C GLY A 79 0.45 47.06 11.00
N PHE A 80 1.20 46.00 11.30
CA PHE A 80 1.29 45.42 12.64
C PHE A 80 2.47 46.03 13.41
N ASP A 81 2.18 46.75 14.49
CA ASP A 81 3.18 47.44 15.31
C ASP A 81 2.86 47.30 16.79
N THR A 82 3.64 46.47 17.49
CA THR A 82 3.58 46.29 18.94
C THR A 82 4.73 47.01 19.64
N ASN A 83 5.52 47.79 18.90
CA ASN A 83 6.79 48.37 19.33
C ASN A 83 7.82 47.33 19.79
N ALA A 84 7.74 46.10 19.29
CA ALA A 84 8.64 45.01 19.64
C ALA A 84 9.59 44.69 18.49
N ALA A 85 10.82 44.26 18.81
CA ALA A 85 11.78 43.81 17.79
C ALA A 85 11.24 42.60 16.98
N THR A 86 10.31 41.83 17.55
CA THR A 86 9.64 40.70 16.90
C THR A 86 8.68 41.11 15.77
N ASP A 87 8.35 42.40 15.64
CA ASP A 87 7.56 42.90 14.52
C ASP A 87 8.40 43.04 13.23
N TRP A 88 9.72 42.83 13.33
CA TRP A 88 10.68 43.04 12.25
C TRP A 88 11.31 41.72 11.80
N VAL A 89 11.53 41.59 10.49
CA VAL A 89 12.11 40.41 9.84
C VAL A 89 13.29 40.84 8.98
N ARG A 90 14.39 40.09 9.03
CA ARG A 90 15.68 40.54 8.47
C ARG A 90 15.60 40.50 6.96
N ASN A 91 16.04 41.56 6.30
CA ASN A 91 16.06 41.56 4.85
C ASN A 91 17.17 40.65 4.34
N ASP A 92 16.99 40.13 3.13
CA ASP A 92 18.09 39.48 2.40
C ASP A 92 19.25 40.47 2.25
N PHE A 93 20.42 40.05 2.74
CA PHE A 93 21.66 40.82 2.64
C PHE A 93 22.13 40.92 1.17
N ASP A 94 21.85 39.89 0.36
CA ASP A 94 22.28 39.81 -1.04
C ASP A 94 21.33 40.55 -2.00
N LEU A 95 20.47 41.43 -1.46
CA LEU A 95 19.63 42.39 -2.18
C LEU A 95 18.44 41.79 -2.95
N SER A 96 17.98 40.58 -2.63
CA SER A 96 16.75 40.03 -3.19
C SER A 96 15.56 40.98 -2.98
N GLY A 97 14.79 41.21 -4.04
CA GLY A 97 13.72 42.21 -4.10
C GLY A 97 14.13 43.56 -4.72
N ILE A 98 15.43 43.86 -4.84
CA ILE A 98 15.91 45.05 -5.55
C ILE A 98 15.90 44.81 -7.07
N PRO A 99 15.36 45.73 -7.90
CA PRO A 99 15.36 45.57 -9.35
C PRO A 99 16.76 45.40 -9.93
N SER A 100 16.96 44.34 -10.71
CA SER A 100 18.22 43.94 -11.35
C SER A 100 19.23 43.21 -10.45
N GLU A 101 18.87 42.96 -9.19
CA GLU A 101 19.67 42.11 -8.28
C GLU A 101 18.99 40.74 -8.18
N ALA A 102 19.78 39.67 -8.33
CA ALA A 102 19.24 38.31 -8.24
C ALA A 102 18.94 37.91 -6.78
N GLY A 103 19.80 38.33 -5.86
CA GLY A 103 19.76 37.96 -4.45
C GLY A 103 19.91 36.47 -4.17
N THR A 104 20.02 36.13 -2.88
CA THR A 104 20.14 34.75 -2.39
C THR A 104 19.27 34.53 -1.16
N ILE A 105 18.02 34.98 -1.28
CA ILE A 105 17.05 34.95 -0.17
C ILE A 105 16.79 33.53 0.35
N VAL A 106 16.73 33.39 1.68
CA VAL A 106 16.48 32.12 2.37
C VAL A 106 15.31 32.20 3.34
N LEU A 107 14.79 31.04 3.76
CA LEU A 107 13.63 30.95 4.65
C LEU A 107 13.86 31.76 5.94
N GLY A 108 12.89 32.61 6.28
CA GLY A 108 12.96 33.50 7.43
C GLY A 108 13.52 34.90 7.15
N GLU A 109 13.87 35.21 5.89
CA GLU A 109 14.20 36.57 5.45
C GLU A 109 13.00 37.30 4.85
N ALA A 110 13.10 38.63 4.80
CA ALA A 110 12.24 39.53 4.05
C ALA A 110 12.90 39.97 2.74
N TYR A 111 12.09 40.18 1.71
CA TYR A 111 12.54 40.84 0.49
C TYR A 111 12.82 42.32 0.75
N ASN A 112 13.82 42.87 0.09
CA ASN A 112 14.00 44.32 -0.01
C ASN A 112 12.90 44.89 -0.92
N THR A 113 11.96 45.65 -0.36
CA THR A 113 10.71 46.05 -1.04
C THR A 113 10.57 47.59 -1.16
N PRO A 114 11.55 48.31 -1.73
CA PRO A 114 11.48 49.77 -1.81
C PRO A 114 10.26 50.24 -2.59
N GLY A 115 9.35 50.95 -1.91
CA GLY A 115 8.11 51.46 -2.52
C GLY A 115 7.00 50.42 -2.71
N ALA A 116 7.11 49.24 -2.10
CA ALA A 116 6.10 48.20 -2.09
C ALA A 116 5.79 47.77 -0.65
N SER A 117 4.72 46.98 -0.47
CA SER A 117 4.42 46.31 0.80
C SER A 117 5.51 45.31 1.17
N ASN A 118 5.82 45.20 2.47
CA ASN A 118 6.84 44.26 2.93
C ASN A 118 6.36 42.82 2.71
N ALA A 119 7.26 41.94 2.29
CA ALA A 119 6.98 40.53 2.07
C ALA A 119 8.13 39.67 2.62
N ILE A 120 7.77 38.57 3.27
CA ILE A 120 8.73 37.55 3.71
C ILE A 120 8.91 36.47 2.65
N TYR A 121 10.10 35.90 2.56
CA TYR A 121 10.33 34.72 1.75
C TYR A 121 9.75 33.49 2.44
N VAL A 122 8.83 32.87 1.73
CA VAL A 122 8.33 31.53 2.00
C VAL A 122 8.85 30.64 0.87
N LEU A 123 9.20 29.40 1.20
CA LEU A 123 9.55 28.45 0.15
C LEU A 123 8.37 28.33 -0.84
N PRO A 124 8.63 28.31 -2.16
CA PRO A 124 7.58 28.00 -3.11
C PRO A 124 6.95 26.65 -2.74
N PRO A 125 5.63 26.49 -2.94
CA PRO A 125 5.00 25.19 -2.74
C PRO A 125 5.66 24.17 -3.66
N GLU A 126 5.95 23.00 -3.11
CA GLU A 126 6.42 21.88 -3.90
C GLU A 126 5.43 21.57 -5.04
N ALA A 127 5.99 21.25 -6.20
CA ALA A 127 5.24 20.99 -7.41
C ALA A 127 5.82 19.79 -8.18
N CYS A 128 5.02 19.27 -9.10
CA CYS A 128 5.49 18.26 -10.03
C CYS A 128 6.67 18.77 -10.88
N GLY A 129 7.68 17.93 -11.06
CA GLY A 129 8.92 18.25 -11.76
C GLY A 129 10.02 18.84 -10.87
N ASP A 130 9.75 19.10 -9.58
CA ASP A 130 10.81 19.38 -8.61
C ASP A 130 11.68 18.14 -8.40
N ASN A 131 12.91 18.32 -7.88
CA ASN A 131 13.79 17.18 -7.60
C ASN A 131 13.10 16.13 -6.70
N VAL A 132 13.30 14.86 -7.05
CA VAL A 132 12.77 13.69 -6.33
C VAL A 132 13.89 12.73 -5.95
N THR A 133 13.61 11.88 -4.98
CA THR A 133 14.32 10.63 -4.78
C THR A 133 13.82 9.63 -5.84
N PRO A 134 14.69 9.11 -6.72
CA PRO A 134 14.26 8.12 -7.71
C PRO A 134 13.77 6.83 -7.05
N ILE A 135 12.76 6.18 -7.63
CA ILE A 135 12.12 5.01 -7.01
C ILE A 135 13.10 3.84 -6.84
N TYR A 136 13.99 3.60 -7.80
CA TYR A 136 15.05 2.60 -7.69
C TYR A 136 16.06 2.86 -6.56
N VAL A 137 16.18 4.10 -6.08
CA VAL A 137 16.98 4.43 -4.88
C VAL A 137 16.17 4.19 -3.60
N VAL A 138 14.85 4.37 -3.65
CA VAL A 138 13.95 4.01 -2.55
C VAL A 138 13.98 2.50 -2.33
N GLN A 139 13.88 1.71 -3.39
CA GLN A 139 13.97 0.25 -3.31
C GLN A 139 15.38 -0.23 -2.94
N GLY A 140 16.41 0.14 -3.71
CA GLY A 140 17.75 -0.41 -3.54
C GLY A 140 17.89 -1.83 -4.10
N ASP A 141 19.02 -2.48 -3.82
CA ASP A 141 19.42 -3.79 -4.39
C ASP A 141 19.27 -4.98 -3.40
N GLY A 142 18.65 -4.73 -2.24
CA GLY A 142 18.35 -5.74 -1.24
C GLY A 142 16.90 -5.64 -0.80
N ALA A 143 16.43 -6.63 -0.03
CA ALA A 143 15.03 -6.73 0.35
C ALA A 143 14.48 -5.51 1.13
N PRO A 144 15.10 -5.06 2.23
CA PRO A 144 14.64 -3.83 2.87
C PRO A 144 15.22 -2.60 2.18
N SER A 145 14.41 -1.56 2.08
CA SER A 145 14.83 -0.26 1.58
C SER A 145 16.01 0.31 2.39
N PRO A 146 17.03 0.93 1.75
CA PRO A 146 18.08 1.66 2.45
C PRO A 146 17.59 3.00 3.05
N LEU A 147 16.36 3.42 2.74
CA LEU A 147 15.81 4.72 3.13
C LEU A 147 14.72 4.64 4.21
N VAL A 148 14.47 3.47 4.80
CA VAL A 148 13.47 3.30 5.88
C VAL A 148 13.59 4.38 6.95
N GLY A 149 12.46 5.01 7.27
CA GLY A 149 12.36 6.10 8.24
C GLY A 149 12.73 7.49 7.70
N THR A 150 13.09 7.60 6.42
CA THR A 150 13.40 8.88 5.76
C THR A 150 12.16 9.43 5.07
N GLU A 151 11.91 10.73 5.20
CA GLU A 151 10.92 11.43 4.38
C GLU A 151 11.52 11.78 3.02
N ILE A 152 10.82 11.42 1.96
CA ILE A 152 11.24 11.60 0.58
C ILE A 152 10.09 12.17 -0.26
N ALA A 153 10.41 12.60 -1.48
CA ALA A 153 9.44 12.85 -2.52
C ALA A 153 9.79 11.97 -3.72
N ILE A 154 8.81 11.26 -4.29
CA ILE A 154 8.94 10.47 -5.53
C ILE A 154 7.99 11.00 -6.59
N GLU A 155 8.32 10.69 -7.85
CA GLU A 155 7.41 10.84 -8.98
C GLU A 155 7.39 9.56 -9.80
N GLY A 156 6.22 9.22 -10.34
CA GLY A 156 6.07 8.09 -11.25
C GLY A 156 4.63 7.95 -11.73
N VAL A 157 4.37 6.89 -12.47
CA VAL A 157 3.05 6.58 -13.04
C VAL A 157 2.36 5.51 -12.21
N VAL A 158 1.10 5.73 -11.87
CA VAL A 158 0.24 4.76 -11.21
C VAL A 158 0.02 3.57 -12.14
N VAL A 159 0.48 2.39 -11.72
CA VAL A 159 0.36 1.14 -12.50
C VAL A 159 -0.66 0.16 -11.93
N GLY A 160 -1.08 0.35 -10.69
CA GLY A 160 -2.18 -0.38 -10.07
C GLY A 160 -2.81 0.45 -8.96
N ASP A 161 -4.13 0.52 -8.96
CA ASP A 161 -4.92 1.33 -8.03
C ASP A 161 -5.64 0.39 -7.06
N PHE A 162 -5.19 0.33 -5.81
CA PHE A 162 -5.73 -0.57 -4.79
C PHE A 162 -6.25 0.24 -3.60
N GLN A 163 -6.76 1.44 -3.86
CA GLN A 163 -7.27 2.30 -2.82
C GLN A 163 -8.54 1.70 -2.23
N ASN A 164 -8.78 1.92 -0.94
CA ASN A 164 -10.02 1.47 -0.31
C ASN A 164 -11.01 2.62 -0.31
N ASN A 165 -11.68 2.81 -1.44
CA ASN A 165 -12.59 3.93 -1.62
C ASN A 165 -13.87 3.52 -2.39
N ALA A 166 -14.68 4.49 -2.83
CA ALA A 166 -15.96 4.22 -3.51
C ALA A 166 -15.84 4.16 -5.06
N ALA A 167 -14.65 4.41 -5.60
CA ALA A 167 -14.32 4.34 -7.01
C ALA A 167 -14.12 2.89 -7.46
N VAL A 168 -13.84 2.73 -8.75
CA VAL A 168 -13.62 1.41 -9.35
C VAL A 168 -12.12 1.16 -9.36
N ASP A 169 -11.68 0.37 -8.40
CA ASP A 169 -10.27 0.12 -8.11
C ASP A 169 -9.93 -1.36 -8.41
N ASN A 170 -8.64 -1.69 -8.43
CA ASN A 170 -8.12 -3.06 -8.59
C ASN A 170 -8.20 -3.91 -7.30
N GLY A 171 -8.58 -3.30 -6.17
CA GLY A 171 -8.67 -3.97 -4.87
C GLY A 171 -8.84 -2.94 -3.74
N ASP A 172 -8.47 -3.28 -2.50
CA ASP A 172 -8.70 -2.43 -1.32
C ASP A 172 -7.52 -2.39 -0.31
N LEU A 173 -6.29 -2.52 -0.81
CA LEU A 173 -5.04 -2.48 -0.03
C LEU A 173 -4.72 -1.10 0.59
N ASN A 174 -5.62 -0.11 0.48
CA ASN A 174 -5.49 1.26 1.02
C ASN A 174 -4.37 2.09 0.38
N GLY A 175 -4.01 1.80 -0.87
CA GLY A 175 -2.93 2.49 -1.56
C GLY A 175 -2.87 2.20 -3.04
N PHE A 176 -1.78 2.56 -3.69
CA PHE A 176 -1.59 2.34 -5.12
C PHE A 176 -0.12 2.12 -5.44
N HIS A 177 0.18 1.41 -6.52
CA HIS A 177 1.55 1.21 -6.97
C HIS A 177 1.95 2.28 -7.98
N VAL A 178 3.14 2.85 -7.79
CA VAL A 178 3.75 3.83 -8.68
C VAL A 178 5.04 3.25 -9.24
N GLN A 179 5.24 3.43 -10.55
CA GLN A 179 6.45 2.99 -11.23
C GLN A 179 7.12 4.14 -11.99
N ASP A 180 8.45 4.24 -11.90
CA ASP A 180 9.24 5.12 -12.74
C ASP A 180 9.18 4.60 -14.20
N PRO A 181 8.61 5.37 -15.15
CA PRO A 181 8.47 4.92 -16.53
C PRO A 181 9.82 4.81 -17.28
N THR A 182 10.89 5.43 -16.77
CA THR A 182 12.23 5.39 -17.37
C THR A 182 13.10 4.34 -16.69
N GLY A 183 13.02 4.30 -15.35
CA GLY A 183 13.86 3.47 -14.51
C GLY A 183 15.36 3.78 -14.62
N ASP A 184 16.19 2.94 -14.01
CA ASP A 184 17.65 3.03 -14.11
C ASP A 184 18.30 1.98 -15.03
N GLY A 185 17.51 1.00 -15.49
CA GLY A 185 17.95 -0.09 -16.34
C GLY A 185 18.82 -1.14 -15.63
N ASN A 186 18.85 -1.13 -14.29
CA ASN A 186 19.57 -2.10 -13.49
C ASN A 186 18.63 -3.26 -13.10
N PRO A 187 18.92 -4.51 -13.51
CA PRO A 187 18.05 -5.66 -13.23
C PRO A 187 18.06 -6.11 -11.76
N ALA A 188 18.82 -5.45 -10.88
CA ALA A 188 18.91 -5.77 -9.47
C ALA A 188 18.05 -4.83 -8.58
N THR A 189 17.45 -3.79 -9.15
CA THR A 189 16.68 -2.77 -8.42
C THR A 189 15.29 -2.65 -9.03
N SER A 190 14.28 -2.49 -8.20
CA SER A 190 12.91 -2.25 -8.68
C SER A 190 12.69 -0.77 -9.01
N ASP A 191 12.00 -0.52 -10.11
CA ASP A 191 11.52 0.82 -10.50
C ASP A 191 10.12 1.13 -9.96
N GLY A 192 9.52 0.22 -9.19
CA GLY A 192 8.18 0.32 -8.62
C GLY A 192 8.17 0.39 -7.10
N VAL A 193 7.15 1.03 -6.53
CA VAL A 193 6.95 1.08 -5.07
C VAL A 193 5.45 1.20 -4.76
N PHE A 194 5.03 0.64 -3.63
CA PHE A 194 3.68 0.84 -3.11
C PHE A 194 3.58 2.17 -2.35
N VAL A 195 2.49 2.91 -2.58
CA VAL A 195 2.17 4.14 -1.86
C VAL A 195 0.97 3.86 -0.97
N TYR A 196 1.19 3.81 0.33
CA TYR A 196 0.14 3.66 1.33
C TYR A 196 -0.52 5.03 1.58
N ALA A 197 -1.80 5.17 1.23
CA ALA A 197 -2.52 6.44 1.26
C ALA A 197 -4.00 6.28 1.66
N PRO A 198 -4.31 5.73 2.85
CA PRO A 198 -5.69 5.53 3.30
C PRO A 198 -6.46 6.86 3.36
N GLY A 199 -7.57 6.95 2.61
CA GLY A 199 -8.37 8.17 2.53
C GLY A 199 -7.65 9.35 1.84
N GLY A 200 -6.57 9.07 1.10
CA GLY A 200 -5.82 10.05 0.32
C GLY A 200 -6.57 10.54 -0.93
N MET A 201 -5.86 11.26 -1.80
CA MET A 201 -6.35 11.62 -3.13
C MET A 201 -6.65 10.34 -3.92
N ASP A 202 -7.83 10.28 -4.53
CA ASP A 202 -8.20 9.23 -5.49
C ASP A 202 -7.36 9.38 -6.76
N VAL A 203 -6.73 8.29 -7.21
CA VAL A 203 -5.91 8.25 -8.43
C VAL A 203 -6.55 7.33 -9.47
N SER A 204 -5.89 7.15 -10.60
CA SER A 204 -6.27 6.14 -11.58
C SER A 204 -5.02 5.60 -12.27
N VAL A 205 -5.07 4.35 -12.74
CA VAL A 205 -4.00 3.78 -13.55
C VAL A 205 -3.70 4.69 -14.76
N GLY A 206 -2.43 5.05 -14.93
CA GLY A 206 -1.97 6.00 -15.95
C GLY A 206 -1.84 7.45 -15.46
N ASP A 207 -2.22 7.77 -14.22
CA ASP A 207 -1.91 9.05 -13.62
C ASP A 207 -0.43 9.13 -13.28
N ALA A 208 0.23 10.23 -13.64
CA ALA A 208 1.54 10.56 -13.12
C ALA A 208 1.35 11.38 -11.86
N VAL A 209 1.94 10.94 -10.76
CA VAL A 209 1.79 11.55 -9.44
C VAL A 209 3.13 11.88 -8.84
N ARG A 210 3.15 12.95 -8.04
CA ARG A 210 4.21 13.23 -7.06
C ARG A 210 3.68 12.84 -5.69
N VAL A 211 4.49 12.14 -4.91
CA VAL A 211 4.14 11.73 -3.56
C VAL A 211 5.24 12.15 -2.62
N ARG A 212 4.89 12.91 -1.58
CA ARG A 212 5.73 13.12 -0.40
C ARG A 212 5.28 12.17 0.69
N GLY A 213 6.23 11.53 1.37
CA GLY A 213 5.93 10.56 2.41
C GLY A 213 7.17 9.98 3.06
N SER A 214 6.97 9.20 4.12
CA SER A 214 8.04 8.46 4.78
C SER A 214 8.15 7.03 4.24
N VAL A 215 9.36 6.56 4.00
CA VAL A 215 9.62 5.17 3.60
C VAL A 215 9.47 4.24 4.81
N SER A 216 8.76 3.13 4.63
CA SER A 216 8.54 2.10 5.65
C SER A 216 8.58 0.70 5.06
N GLU A 217 8.76 -0.29 5.95
CA GLU A 217 8.59 -1.72 5.66
C GLU A 217 7.29 -2.19 6.30
N TYR A 218 6.40 -2.79 5.52
CA TYR A 218 5.16 -3.35 6.04
C TYR A 218 4.97 -4.79 5.57
N ASN A 219 4.96 -5.73 6.52
CA ASN A 219 4.92 -7.19 6.25
C ASN A 219 5.99 -7.71 5.27
N GLY A 220 7.08 -6.96 5.09
CA GLY A 220 8.20 -7.28 4.21
C GLY A 220 8.24 -6.50 2.90
N MET A 221 7.20 -5.71 2.56
CA MET A 221 7.20 -4.85 1.37
C MET A 221 7.72 -3.45 1.69
N THR A 222 8.50 -2.88 0.76
CA THR A 222 8.84 -1.45 0.78
C THR A 222 7.64 -0.59 0.36
N GLU A 223 7.25 0.35 1.22
CA GLU A 223 6.17 1.30 0.91
C GLU A 223 6.52 2.75 1.28
N VAL A 224 5.83 3.70 0.64
CA VAL A 224 5.86 5.12 0.99
C VAL A 224 4.53 5.50 1.63
N THR A 225 4.55 5.80 2.93
CA THR A 225 3.37 6.34 3.63
C THR A 225 3.17 7.80 3.23
N ALA A 226 2.16 8.06 2.40
CA ALA A 226 1.92 9.37 1.82
C ALA A 226 1.46 10.41 2.86
N SER A 227 2.13 11.56 2.88
CA SER A 227 1.70 12.76 3.61
C SER A 227 1.07 13.81 2.70
N GLN A 228 1.44 13.81 1.41
CA GLN A 228 0.87 14.68 0.38
C GLN A 228 1.03 14.06 -1.00
N ILE A 229 -0.01 14.20 -1.83
CA ILE A 229 -0.04 13.69 -3.21
C ILE A 229 -0.41 14.85 -4.15
N TRP A 230 0.28 14.94 -5.29
CA TRP A 230 -0.07 15.84 -6.39
C TRP A 230 -0.28 15.04 -7.67
N LEU A 231 -1.35 15.36 -8.39
CA LEU A 231 -1.58 14.87 -9.74
C LEU A 231 -0.80 15.73 -10.74
N CYS A 232 0.14 15.12 -11.45
CA CYS A 232 1.02 15.81 -12.39
C CYS A 232 0.48 15.77 -13.83
N SER A 233 -0.04 14.63 -14.26
CA SER A 233 -0.72 14.45 -15.54
C SER A 233 -1.52 13.14 -15.56
N THR A 234 -2.35 12.94 -16.58
CA THR A 234 -3.18 11.73 -16.75
C THR A 234 -2.96 11.09 -18.11
N GLY A 235 -3.33 9.81 -18.26
CA GLY A 235 -3.27 9.09 -19.54
C GLY A 235 -1.86 8.66 -19.95
N ASN A 236 -0.95 8.54 -19.00
CA ASN A 236 0.37 7.94 -19.20
C ASN A 236 0.26 6.41 -19.26
N SER A 237 1.32 5.77 -19.73
CA SER A 237 1.39 4.30 -19.79
C SER A 237 2.80 3.81 -19.49
N VAL A 238 2.89 2.75 -18.70
CA VAL A 238 4.12 1.97 -18.48
C VAL A 238 3.93 0.61 -19.16
N ALA A 239 4.94 0.17 -19.91
CA ALA A 239 4.89 -1.16 -20.51
C ALA A 239 5.18 -2.22 -19.43
N PRO A 240 4.34 -3.26 -19.28
CA PRO A 240 4.62 -4.34 -18.33
C PRO A 240 5.93 -5.06 -18.65
N THR A 241 6.70 -5.41 -17.62
CA THR A 241 7.89 -6.25 -17.77
C THR A 241 7.50 -7.72 -17.94
N ASN A 242 8.03 -8.37 -18.98
CA ASN A 242 7.72 -9.78 -19.23
C ASN A 242 8.50 -10.69 -18.26
N LEU A 243 7.78 -11.51 -17.50
CA LEU A 243 8.33 -12.57 -16.66
C LEU A 243 7.89 -13.96 -17.15
N SER A 244 8.61 -14.99 -16.70
CA SER A 244 8.27 -16.38 -16.97
C SER A 244 8.71 -17.29 -15.84
N LEU A 245 7.87 -18.27 -15.52
CA LEU A 245 8.17 -19.44 -14.73
C LEU A 245 8.80 -20.55 -15.58
N PRO A 246 9.67 -21.40 -14.99
CA PRO A 246 10.20 -21.27 -13.64
C PRO A 246 11.26 -20.17 -13.52
N VAL A 247 11.33 -19.54 -12.36
CA VAL A 247 12.39 -18.60 -11.98
C VAL A 247 13.64 -19.33 -11.47
N ALA A 248 14.74 -18.59 -11.31
CA ALA A 248 16.01 -19.13 -10.82
C ALA A 248 15.97 -19.43 -9.30
N SER A 249 15.24 -18.62 -8.54
CA SER A 249 15.00 -18.71 -7.10
C SER A 249 13.70 -17.97 -6.78
N GLU A 250 13.14 -18.17 -5.59
CA GLU A 250 11.95 -17.42 -5.13
C GLU A 250 12.22 -15.91 -5.08
N ASP A 251 13.39 -15.51 -4.57
CA ASP A 251 13.85 -14.11 -4.52
C ASP A 251 14.09 -13.48 -5.90
N ALA A 252 13.89 -14.21 -7.01
CA ALA A 252 14.03 -13.64 -8.35
C ALA A 252 12.92 -12.62 -8.69
N PHE A 253 11.87 -12.55 -7.86
CA PHE A 253 10.82 -11.53 -7.96
C PHE A 253 11.18 -10.22 -7.27
N GLU A 254 12.18 -10.22 -6.38
CA GLU A 254 12.59 -9.05 -5.59
C GLU A 254 12.87 -7.80 -6.46
N PRO A 255 13.63 -7.88 -7.57
CA PRO A 255 13.89 -6.70 -8.40
C PRO A 255 12.66 -6.17 -9.15
N TYR A 256 11.50 -6.79 -8.97
CA TYR A 256 10.23 -6.39 -9.57
C TYR A 256 9.18 -5.99 -8.53
N GLU A 257 9.50 -5.97 -7.23
CA GLU A 257 8.57 -5.55 -6.18
C GLU A 257 7.99 -4.17 -6.48
N GLY A 258 6.66 -4.06 -6.56
CA GLY A 258 5.96 -2.83 -6.90
C GLY A 258 5.92 -2.49 -8.40
N MET A 259 6.54 -3.29 -9.28
CA MET A 259 6.52 -3.07 -10.74
C MET A 259 5.37 -3.81 -11.42
N LEU A 260 4.86 -3.20 -12.49
CA LEU A 260 3.93 -3.82 -13.43
C LEU A 260 4.64 -4.89 -14.27
N VAL A 261 4.17 -6.12 -14.16
CA VAL A 261 4.69 -7.27 -14.91
C VAL A 261 3.59 -7.98 -15.66
N THR A 262 3.98 -8.80 -16.62
CA THR A 262 3.08 -9.74 -17.29
C THR A 262 3.75 -11.08 -17.47
N PHE A 263 2.97 -12.16 -17.36
CA PHE A 263 3.36 -13.52 -17.72
C PHE A 263 2.67 -13.89 -19.04
N PRO A 264 3.34 -13.74 -20.20
CA PRO A 264 2.72 -14.04 -21.50
C PRO A 264 2.47 -15.54 -21.71
N GLN A 265 3.18 -16.38 -20.96
CA GLN A 265 3.03 -17.83 -21.05
C GLN A 265 1.67 -18.28 -20.51
N SER A 266 1.20 -19.43 -21.01
CA SER A 266 0.04 -20.08 -20.40
C SER A 266 0.45 -20.81 -19.13
N LEU A 267 -0.18 -20.46 -18.02
CA LEU A 267 0.00 -21.05 -16.70
C LEU A 267 -1.24 -21.85 -16.29
N VAL A 268 -1.04 -22.89 -15.50
CA VAL A 268 -2.07 -23.78 -14.97
C VAL A 268 -2.50 -23.30 -13.59
N ILE A 269 -3.81 -23.26 -13.34
CA ILE A 269 -4.36 -23.10 -11.99
C ILE A 269 -4.08 -24.39 -11.21
N SER A 270 -3.04 -24.37 -10.37
CA SER A 270 -2.54 -25.58 -9.69
C SER A 270 -3.08 -25.74 -8.28
N GLU A 271 -3.35 -24.65 -7.58
CA GLU A 271 -3.91 -24.64 -6.22
C GLU A 271 -4.91 -23.49 -6.09
N TYR A 272 -5.97 -23.70 -5.31
CA TYR A 272 -7.04 -22.72 -5.10
C TYR A 272 -7.72 -22.90 -3.73
N PHE A 273 -7.04 -23.58 -2.79
CA PHE A 273 -7.52 -23.76 -1.42
C PHE A 273 -7.86 -22.43 -0.71
N ASN A 274 -7.09 -21.37 -0.97
CA ASN A 274 -7.30 -20.05 -0.38
C ASN A 274 -8.28 -19.17 -1.18
N PHE A 275 -8.85 -19.65 -2.29
CA PHE A 275 -9.61 -18.80 -3.20
C PHE A 275 -10.89 -18.23 -2.59
N ASP A 276 -11.66 -19.06 -1.87
CA ASP A 276 -12.90 -18.61 -1.24
C ASP A 276 -12.65 -17.69 -0.05
N ARG A 277 -11.55 -17.90 0.69
CA ARG A 277 -11.22 -17.13 1.88
C ARG A 277 -10.46 -15.84 1.59
N TYR A 278 -9.55 -15.84 0.63
CA TYR A 278 -8.60 -14.75 0.38
C TYR A 278 -8.51 -14.34 -1.09
N GLY A 279 -9.30 -14.94 -1.99
CA GLY A 279 -9.20 -14.61 -3.42
C GLY A 279 -7.96 -15.15 -4.13
N GLU A 280 -7.11 -15.92 -3.42
CA GLU A 280 -5.81 -16.38 -3.93
C GLU A 280 -5.92 -17.68 -4.73
N ILE A 281 -5.22 -17.74 -5.86
CA ILE A 281 -4.90 -18.98 -6.59
C ILE A 281 -3.39 -19.07 -6.87
N VAL A 282 -2.87 -20.29 -7.02
CA VAL A 282 -1.47 -20.50 -7.41
C VAL A 282 -1.38 -20.94 -8.87
N LEU A 283 -0.53 -20.26 -9.62
CA LEU A 283 -0.25 -20.50 -11.03
C LEU A 283 1.13 -21.13 -11.22
N THR A 284 1.20 -22.17 -12.06
CA THR A 284 2.43 -22.94 -12.35
C THR A 284 2.52 -23.25 -13.84
N THR A 285 3.66 -23.72 -14.37
CA THR A 285 3.76 -24.10 -15.80
C THR A 285 3.00 -25.37 -16.18
N ASP A 286 2.66 -26.19 -15.19
CA ASP A 286 2.06 -27.51 -15.34
C ASP A 286 1.40 -27.93 -14.04
N ARG A 287 0.42 -28.82 -14.10
CA ARG A 287 -0.31 -29.27 -12.90
C ARG A 287 0.65 -29.97 -11.93
N ARG A 288 0.79 -29.41 -10.73
CA ARG A 288 1.68 -29.96 -9.70
C ARG A 288 0.93 -30.90 -8.75
N LEU A 289 1.67 -31.87 -8.22
CA LEU A 289 1.21 -32.76 -7.15
C LEU A 289 2.06 -32.50 -5.92
N THR A 290 1.47 -32.67 -4.73
CA THR A 290 2.24 -32.68 -3.48
C THR A 290 3.41 -33.66 -3.61
N PRO A 291 4.67 -33.26 -3.32
CA PRO A 291 5.84 -34.12 -3.56
C PRO A 291 5.74 -35.52 -2.94
N THR A 292 5.15 -35.64 -1.75
CA THR A 292 4.96 -36.91 -1.05
C THR A 292 3.92 -37.85 -1.68
N ALA A 293 3.14 -37.38 -2.65
CA ALA A 293 2.29 -38.24 -3.47
C ALA A 293 3.10 -39.02 -4.52
N GLN A 294 4.34 -38.61 -4.79
CA GLN A 294 5.21 -39.20 -5.82
C GLN A 294 6.49 -39.81 -5.24
N TYR A 295 7.01 -39.23 -4.17
CA TYR A 295 8.29 -39.59 -3.56
C TYR A 295 8.14 -39.86 -2.06
N GLU A 296 9.00 -40.70 -1.51
CA GLU A 296 9.00 -40.99 -0.08
C GLU A 296 9.27 -39.72 0.76
N PRO A 297 8.60 -39.52 1.90
CA PRO A 297 8.88 -38.41 2.80
C PRO A 297 10.35 -38.35 3.22
N GLY A 298 10.98 -37.18 3.09
CA GLY A 298 12.39 -36.96 3.45
C GLY A 298 13.41 -37.44 2.39
N SER A 299 12.95 -37.95 1.24
CA SER A 299 13.83 -38.30 0.12
C SER A 299 14.41 -37.05 -0.57
N PRO A 300 15.63 -37.12 -1.14
CA PRO A 300 16.19 -36.06 -1.97
C PRO A 300 15.27 -35.64 -3.13
N GLU A 301 14.54 -36.59 -3.71
CA GLU A 301 13.57 -36.35 -4.79
C GLU A 301 12.38 -35.52 -4.32
N ALA A 302 11.83 -35.79 -3.13
CA ALA A 302 10.77 -34.98 -2.54
C ALA A 302 11.24 -33.53 -2.31
N TYR A 303 12.45 -33.32 -1.79
CA TYR A 303 13.03 -31.99 -1.61
C TYR A 303 13.28 -31.28 -2.94
N SER A 304 13.78 -31.99 -3.95
CA SER A 304 14.00 -31.42 -5.29
C SER A 304 12.68 -31.04 -5.97
N ALA A 305 11.63 -31.83 -5.81
CA ALA A 305 10.31 -31.54 -6.35
C ALA A 305 9.66 -30.32 -5.65
N MET A 306 9.87 -30.17 -4.34
CA MET A 306 9.44 -28.97 -3.61
C MET A 306 10.19 -27.71 -4.09
N ALA A 307 11.52 -27.78 -4.21
CA ALA A 307 12.31 -26.66 -4.70
C ALA A 307 11.99 -26.28 -6.16
N ASP A 308 11.58 -27.25 -6.99
CA ASP A 308 11.07 -26.96 -8.33
C ASP A 308 9.69 -26.33 -8.31
N TYR A 309 8.78 -26.80 -7.43
CA TYR A 309 7.46 -26.20 -7.24
C TYR A 309 7.56 -24.73 -6.86
N LEU A 310 8.39 -24.39 -5.86
CA LEU A 310 8.53 -23.02 -5.37
C LEU A 310 9.06 -22.06 -6.45
N ARG A 311 10.06 -22.48 -7.24
CA ARG A 311 10.54 -21.71 -8.41
C ARG A 311 9.55 -21.67 -9.57
N ASN A 312 8.54 -22.52 -9.56
CA ASN A 312 7.56 -22.65 -10.64
C ASN A 312 6.16 -22.33 -10.14
N SER A 313 6.06 -21.35 -9.24
CA SER A 313 4.80 -20.89 -8.69
C SER A 313 4.79 -19.37 -8.61
N ILE A 314 3.62 -18.79 -8.86
CA ILE A 314 3.30 -17.41 -8.48
C ILE A 314 1.86 -17.40 -7.98
N THR A 315 1.60 -16.72 -6.87
CA THR A 315 0.25 -16.53 -6.34
C THR A 315 -0.40 -15.35 -7.06
N LEU A 316 -1.58 -15.56 -7.64
CA LEU A 316 -2.46 -14.50 -8.12
C LEU A 316 -3.45 -14.20 -6.99
N ASP A 317 -3.36 -13.00 -6.43
CA ASP A 317 -4.26 -12.48 -5.41
C ASP A 317 -5.32 -11.59 -6.09
N ASP A 318 -6.42 -11.25 -5.43
CA ASP A 318 -7.46 -10.41 -6.01
C ASP A 318 -7.40 -8.94 -5.57
N GLY A 319 -6.34 -8.57 -4.84
CA GLY A 319 -6.10 -7.22 -4.36
C GLY A 319 -6.94 -6.82 -3.15
N ARG A 320 -7.68 -7.75 -2.54
CA ARG A 320 -8.59 -7.44 -1.42
C ARG A 320 -8.12 -8.04 -0.10
N SER A 321 -8.21 -7.24 0.94
CA SER A 321 -7.76 -7.56 2.30
C SER A 321 -8.82 -8.26 3.15
N SER A 322 -10.10 -8.19 2.76
CA SER A 322 -11.21 -8.79 3.51
C SER A 322 -11.28 -10.31 3.31
N GLN A 323 -11.53 -11.05 4.39
CA GLN A 323 -11.79 -12.49 4.28
C GLN A 323 -13.19 -12.78 3.72
N ASN A 324 -13.27 -13.85 2.94
CA ASN A 324 -14.48 -14.33 2.27
C ASN A 324 -15.12 -13.25 1.38
N PRO A 325 -14.37 -12.68 0.43
CA PRO A 325 -14.87 -11.59 -0.38
C PRO A 325 -16.06 -12.03 -1.24
N ASP A 326 -17.11 -11.19 -1.28
CA ASP A 326 -18.32 -11.42 -2.08
C ASP A 326 -18.59 -10.17 -2.95
N PRO A 327 -18.59 -10.30 -4.30
CA PRO A 327 -18.32 -11.53 -5.05
C PRO A 327 -16.85 -11.98 -5.02
N ALA A 328 -16.62 -13.29 -5.12
CA ALA A 328 -15.32 -13.81 -5.51
C ALA A 328 -15.02 -13.43 -6.98
N ILE A 329 -13.75 -13.16 -7.31
CA ILE A 329 -13.36 -12.70 -8.65
C ILE A 329 -12.65 -13.81 -9.40
N HIS A 330 -13.13 -14.11 -10.60
CA HIS A 330 -12.50 -15.05 -11.50
C HIS A 330 -11.20 -14.43 -12.07
N PRO A 331 -10.15 -15.20 -12.37
CA PRO A 331 -8.88 -14.67 -12.91
C PRO A 331 -8.99 -13.90 -14.24
N ASN A 332 -10.17 -13.88 -14.88
CA ASN A 332 -10.45 -13.04 -16.05
C ASN A 332 -10.98 -11.65 -15.66
N GLY A 333 -10.96 -11.29 -14.39
CA GLY A 333 -11.41 -10.01 -13.84
C GLY A 333 -12.93 -9.87 -13.67
N ALA A 334 -13.73 -10.89 -14.03
CA ALA A 334 -15.17 -10.87 -13.85
C ALA A 334 -15.60 -11.65 -12.60
N GLU A 335 -16.84 -11.46 -12.16
CA GLU A 335 -17.43 -12.19 -11.03
C GLU A 335 -17.37 -13.71 -11.24
N PHE A 336 -16.92 -14.44 -10.21
CA PHE A 336 -16.93 -15.88 -10.19
C PHE A 336 -18.37 -16.38 -9.96
N THR A 337 -18.92 -17.07 -10.96
CA THR A 337 -20.28 -17.61 -10.91
C THR A 337 -20.31 -19.05 -11.41
N LEU A 338 -21.47 -19.71 -11.35
CA LEU A 338 -21.62 -21.02 -11.99
C LEU A 338 -21.40 -20.95 -13.51
N ASP A 339 -21.65 -19.81 -14.17
CA ASP A 339 -21.40 -19.64 -15.61
C ASP A 339 -19.99 -19.12 -15.92
N ASN A 340 -19.32 -18.51 -14.94
CA ASN A 340 -17.94 -18.00 -15.01
C ASN A 340 -17.09 -18.58 -13.87
N ARG A 341 -16.77 -19.88 -13.96
CA ARG A 341 -15.97 -20.62 -12.98
C ARG A 341 -14.73 -21.21 -13.63
N PHE A 342 -13.70 -21.44 -12.82
CA PHE A 342 -12.55 -22.25 -13.20
C PHE A 342 -12.54 -23.60 -12.48
N ARG A 343 -11.66 -24.49 -12.92
CA ARG A 343 -11.29 -25.74 -12.26
C ARG A 343 -9.78 -25.82 -12.17
N GLY A 344 -9.26 -26.50 -11.14
CA GLY A 344 -7.84 -26.86 -11.13
C GLY A 344 -7.44 -27.59 -12.41
N GLY A 345 -6.34 -27.19 -13.02
CA GLY A 345 -5.90 -27.68 -14.33
C GLY A 345 -6.39 -26.87 -15.53
N ASP A 346 -7.29 -25.90 -15.35
CA ASP A 346 -7.54 -24.87 -16.37
C ASP A 346 -6.33 -23.94 -16.49
N THR A 347 -6.28 -23.17 -17.59
CA THR A 347 -5.13 -22.32 -17.90
C THR A 347 -5.50 -20.84 -17.98
N VAL A 348 -4.56 -20.00 -17.60
CA VAL A 348 -4.59 -18.54 -17.74
C VAL A 348 -3.34 -18.07 -18.49
N ALA A 349 -3.46 -17.10 -19.37
CA ALA A 349 -2.33 -16.49 -20.08
C ALA A 349 -2.41 -14.96 -20.01
N ASN A 350 -1.31 -14.28 -20.33
CA ASN A 350 -1.22 -12.81 -20.27
C ASN A 350 -1.60 -12.24 -18.89
N VAL A 351 -1.26 -12.98 -17.83
CA VAL A 351 -1.55 -12.58 -16.45
C VAL A 351 -0.74 -11.33 -16.14
N THR A 352 -1.42 -10.21 -15.92
CA THR A 352 -0.79 -8.89 -15.80
C THR A 352 -1.20 -8.25 -14.49
N GLY A 353 -0.22 -7.73 -13.76
CA GLY A 353 -0.42 -7.18 -12.43
C GLY A 353 0.88 -6.63 -11.86
N VAL A 354 0.82 -6.17 -10.62
CA VAL A 354 1.98 -5.67 -9.89
C VAL A 354 2.52 -6.76 -8.97
N ILE A 355 3.84 -6.94 -8.90
CA ILE A 355 4.44 -7.85 -7.92
C ILE A 355 4.40 -7.19 -6.55
N ASP A 356 3.92 -7.92 -5.55
CA ASP A 356 3.81 -7.51 -4.15
C ASP A 356 4.47 -8.60 -3.28
N TYR A 357 5.02 -8.25 -2.13
CA TYR A 357 5.57 -9.18 -1.16
C TYR A 357 4.99 -8.96 0.22
N SER A 358 4.27 -9.96 0.74
CA SER A 358 3.74 -9.86 2.09
C SER A 358 3.59 -11.24 2.73
N PHE A 359 3.75 -11.31 4.05
CA PHE A 359 3.60 -12.55 4.81
C PHE A 359 4.48 -13.70 4.25
N ASP A 360 5.73 -13.37 3.88
CA ASP A 360 6.71 -14.29 3.31
C ASP A 360 6.31 -14.90 1.95
N LEU A 361 5.56 -14.17 1.14
CA LEU A 361 5.08 -14.64 -0.16
C LEU A 361 5.00 -13.52 -1.21
N TYR A 362 5.61 -13.76 -2.38
CA TYR A 362 5.38 -12.93 -3.56
C TYR A 362 4.02 -13.24 -4.18
N ARG A 363 3.28 -12.17 -4.46
CA ARG A 363 1.97 -12.19 -5.13
C ARG A 363 2.01 -11.34 -6.37
N LEU A 364 1.13 -11.65 -7.30
CA LEU A 364 0.78 -10.78 -8.41
C LEU A 364 -0.60 -10.20 -8.12
N GLN A 365 -0.67 -8.89 -7.97
CA GLN A 365 -1.90 -8.12 -7.77
C GLN A 365 -2.44 -7.67 -9.14
N PRO A 366 -3.55 -8.23 -9.65
CA PRO A 366 -4.01 -8.03 -11.02
C PRO A 366 -4.50 -6.62 -11.25
N THR A 367 -4.05 -6.02 -12.36
CA THR A 367 -4.53 -4.71 -12.81
C THR A 367 -5.55 -4.84 -13.96
N THR A 368 -5.66 -6.06 -14.50
CA THR A 368 -6.63 -6.43 -15.53
C THR A 368 -6.88 -7.94 -15.50
N GLY A 369 -7.94 -8.38 -16.17
CA GLY A 369 -8.28 -9.79 -16.31
C GLY A 369 -7.32 -10.54 -17.24
N ALA A 370 -6.93 -11.76 -16.85
CA ALA A 370 -6.13 -12.66 -17.67
C ALA A 370 -6.98 -13.43 -18.72
N ASP A 371 -6.30 -13.96 -19.73
CA ASP A 371 -6.92 -14.81 -20.75
C ASP A 371 -7.16 -16.22 -20.21
N TYR A 372 -8.38 -16.49 -19.75
CA TYR A 372 -8.77 -17.80 -19.25
C TYR A 372 -9.15 -18.78 -20.36
N THR A 373 -8.73 -20.03 -20.22
CA THR A 373 -9.14 -21.17 -21.06
C THR A 373 -9.53 -22.36 -20.18
N SER A 374 -10.75 -22.89 -20.39
CA SER A 374 -11.16 -24.16 -19.80
C SER A 374 -10.43 -25.32 -20.48
N ALA A 375 -9.39 -25.82 -19.80
CA ALA A 375 -8.50 -26.86 -20.32
C ALA A 375 -8.76 -28.23 -19.65
N ASN A 376 -9.47 -28.24 -18.52
CA ASN A 376 -9.80 -29.45 -17.77
C ASN A 376 -11.32 -29.66 -17.63
N PRO A 377 -12.06 -29.91 -18.73
CA PRO A 377 -13.49 -30.15 -18.65
C PRO A 377 -13.80 -31.44 -17.86
N ARG A 378 -14.90 -31.43 -17.10
CA ARG A 378 -15.35 -32.62 -16.37
C ARG A 378 -15.82 -33.66 -17.38
N THR A 379 -15.28 -34.88 -17.32
CA THR A 379 -15.81 -35.98 -18.12
C THR A 379 -17.19 -36.40 -17.59
N ALA A 380 -18.06 -36.88 -18.48
CA ALA A 380 -19.39 -37.36 -18.09
C ALA A 380 -19.33 -38.64 -17.23
N ALA A 381 -18.28 -39.45 -17.41
CA ALA A 381 -18.01 -40.64 -16.64
C ALA A 381 -16.49 -40.96 -16.64
N PRO A 382 -16.01 -41.81 -15.72
CA PRO A 382 -14.67 -42.37 -15.79
C PRO A 382 -14.46 -43.24 -17.05
N ASN A 383 -13.21 -43.43 -17.46
CA ASN A 383 -12.88 -44.36 -18.54
C ASN A 383 -13.23 -45.81 -18.17
N ALA A 384 -13.71 -46.59 -19.13
CA ALA A 384 -14.00 -48.00 -18.91
C ALA A 384 -12.72 -48.80 -18.64
N VAL A 385 -12.70 -49.53 -17.51
CA VAL A 385 -11.57 -50.39 -17.10
C VAL A 385 -11.86 -51.89 -17.30
N GLY A 386 -13.00 -52.25 -17.89
CA GLY A 386 -13.36 -53.63 -18.22
C GLY A 386 -13.93 -54.49 -17.07
N GLY A 387 -14.25 -53.88 -15.92
CA GLY A 387 -14.87 -54.55 -14.78
C GLY A 387 -16.40 -54.43 -14.74
N ASN A 388 -17.03 -55.19 -13.84
CA ASN A 388 -18.46 -55.17 -13.56
C ASN A 388 -18.81 -54.70 -12.14
N VAL A 389 -17.82 -54.19 -11.40
CA VAL A 389 -17.98 -53.61 -10.06
C VAL A 389 -17.44 -52.18 -10.08
N LYS A 390 -18.22 -51.25 -9.54
CA LYS A 390 -17.87 -49.85 -9.30
C LYS A 390 -17.52 -49.68 -7.83
N VAL A 391 -16.28 -49.28 -7.56
CA VAL A 391 -15.82 -48.94 -6.20
C VAL A 391 -15.48 -47.46 -6.18
N ALA A 392 -15.98 -46.74 -5.18
CA ALA A 392 -15.68 -45.34 -4.95
C ALA A 392 -15.10 -45.12 -3.55
N SER A 393 -14.29 -44.07 -3.42
CA SER A 393 -13.96 -43.48 -2.13
C SER A 393 -14.44 -42.03 -2.16
N PHE A 394 -15.05 -41.57 -1.07
CA PHE A 394 -15.61 -40.24 -0.99
C PHE A 394 -15.37 -39.64 0.40
N ASN A 395 -14.47 -38.66 0.47
CA ASN A 395 -14.37 -37.78 1.64
C ASN A 395 -15.57 -36.82 1.62
N VAL A 396 -16.38 -36.87 2.69
CA VAL A 396 -17.63 -36.10 2.81
C VAL A 396 -17.49 -34.80 3.61
N LEU A 397 -16.25 -34.41 3.93
CA LEU A 397 -15.85 -33.15 4.57
C LEU A 397 -16.53 -32.94 5.94
N ASN A 398 -16.09 -33.70 6.94
CA ASN A 398 -16.66 -33.74 8.29
C ASN A 398 -18.20 -33.82 8.32
N TYR A 399 -18.78 -34.90 7.79
CA TYR A 399 -20.22 -35.15 7.92
C TYR A 399 -20.56 -35.61 9.33
N PHE A 400 -20.99 -34.65 10.17
CA PHE A 400 -21.33 -34.87 11.56
C PHE A 400 -22.83 -34.65 11.75
N THR A 401 -23.47 -35.57 12.44
CA THR A 401 -24.88 -35.46 12.86
C THR A 401 -25.03 -34.64 14.14
N THR A 402 -23.95 -34.50 14.91
CA THR A 402 -23.89 -33.54 16.02
C THR A 402 -23.64 -32.14 15.47
N ILE A 403 -24.59 -31.23 15.73
CA ILE A 403 -24.47 -29.81 15.36
C ILE A 403 -23.39 -29.15 16.22
N ASP A 404 -22.50 -28.41 15.58
CA ASP A 404 -21.46 -27.67 16.27
C ASP A 404 -22.05 -26.41 16.91
N THR A 405 -22.14 -26.42 18.24
CA THR A 405 -22.57 -25.25 19.02
C THR A 405 -21.40 -24.61 19.78
N GLY A 406 -20.17 -24.91 19.39
CA GLY A 406 -18.94 -24.52 20.08
C GLY A 406 -18.65 -25.30 21.37
N ALA A 407 -19.45 -26.34 21.65
CA ALA A 407 -19.27 -27.22 22.80
C ALA A 407 -18.48 -28.47 22.41
N PHE A 408 -17.63 -28.94 23.31
CA PHE A 408 -16.81 -30.14 23.11
C PHE A 408 -17.65 -31.37 23.43
N ILE A 409 -18.58 -31.72 22.55
CA ILE A 409 -19.55 -32.80 22.74
C ILE A 409 -19.43 -33.92 21.69
N CYS A 410 -18.50 -33.77 20.76
CA CYS A 410 -18.26 -34.73 19.68
C CYS A 410 -17.28 -35.83 20.10
N GLY A 411 -17.20 -36.85 19.24
CA GLY A 411 -16.37 -38.04 19.46
C GLY A 411 -17.00 -39.02 20.47
N PRO A 412 -16.43 -40.23 20.59
CA PRO A 412 -17.04 -41.33 21.35
C PRO A 412 -17.14 -41.07 22.86
N ALA A 413 -16.27 -40.20 23.41
CA ALA A 413 -16.31 -39.80 24.81
C ALA A 413 -17.11 -38.50 25.05
N GLY A 414 -17.58 -37.83 24.00
CA GLY A 414 -18.34 -36.58 24.09
C GLY A 414 -17.55 -35.43 24.70
N ASP A 415 -16.25 -35.35 24.38
CA ASP A 415 -15.29 -34.38 24.94
C ASP A 415 -14.40 -33.73 23.86
N GLN A 416 -14.74 -33.92 22.58
CA GLN A 416 -14.02 -33.32 21.45
C GLN A 416 -14.82 -32.20 20.82
N GLU A 417 -14.09 -31.24 20.24
CA GLU A 417 -14.67 -30.21 19.37
C GLU A 417 -15.42 -30.86 18.20
N CYS A 418 -16.59 -30.31 17.88
CA CYS A 418 -17.32 -30.67 16.68
C CYS A 418 -16.68 -30.00 15.45
N ARG A 419 -16.87 -30.59 14.26
CA ARG A 419 -16.24 -30.07 13.02
C ARG A 419 -17.20 -30.08 11.81
N GLY A 420 -18.47 -30.31 12.07
CA GLY A 420 -19.51 -30.40 11.04
C GLY A 420 -20.28 -29.10 10.89
N ALA A 421 -21.57 -29.23 10.60
CA ALA A 421 -22.47 -28.10 10.43
C ALA A 421 -22.69 -27.29 11.72
N ASP A 422 -22.68 -25.96 11.62
CA ASP A 422 -22.94 -25.04 12.73
C ASP A 422 -24.45 -24.93 13.05
N ASP A 423 -25.30 -25.30 12.10
CA ASP A 423 -26.74 -25.36 12.29
C ASP A 423 -27.42 -26.46 11.45
N LEU A 424 -28.72 -26.67 11.71
CA LEU A 424 -29.50 -27.69 11.01
C LEU A 424 -29.67 -27.41 9.51
N ASN A 425 -29.72 -26.15 9.09
CA ASN A 425 -29.84 -25.81 7.66
C ASN A 425 -28.56 -26.18 6.92
N GLU A 426 -27.40 -25.94 7.53
CA GLU A 426 -26.11 -26.33 6.98
C GLU A 426 -25.97 -27.84 6.90
N PHE A 427 -26.39 -28.56 7.94
CA PHE A 427 -26.44 -30.02 7.96
C PHE A 427 -27.32 -30.56 6.83
N ASP A 428 -28.56 -30.07 6.72
CA ASP A 428 -29.50 -30.52 5.70
C ASP A 428 -28.97 -30.25 4.28
N ARG A 429 -28.31 -29.09 4.08
CA ARG A 429 -27.66 -28.72 2.82
C ARG A 429 -26.50 -29.67 2.48
N GLN A 430 -25.64 -29.96 3.45
CA GLN A 430 -24.50 -30.89 3.29
C GLN A 430 -25.02 -32.31 2.97
N ARG A 431 -25.95 -32.81 3.79
CA ARG A 431 -26.62 -34.11 3.65
C ARG A 431 -27.24 -34.28 2.26
N ALA A 432 -28.03 -33.31 1.80
CA ALA A 432 -28.67 -33.36 0.50
C ALA A 432 -27.64 -33.41 -0.64
N LYS A 433 -26.53 -32.65 -0.56
CA LYS A 433 -25.44 -32.69 -1.55
C LYS A 433 -24.75 -34.06 -1.57
N ILE A 434 -24.42 -34.62 -0.42
CA ILE A 434 -23.73 -35.92 -0.32
C ILE A 434 -24.61 -37.03 -0.88
N ILE A 435 -25.89 -37.10 -0.48
CA ILE A 435 -26.83 -38.12 -0.98
C ILE A 435 -27.00 -38.00 -2.50
N ALA A 436 -27.15 -36.77 -3.03
CA ALA A 436 -27.26 -36.56 -4.47
C ALA A 436 -25.99 -37.02 -5.22
N ALA A 437 -24.81 -36.76 -4.66
CA ALA A 437 -23.54 -37.21 -5.23
C ALA A 437 -23.41 -38.74 -5.19
N LEU A 438 -23.72 -39.39 -4.07
CA LEU A 438 -23.69 -40.86 -3.94
C LEU A 438 -24.64 -41.54 -4.92
N ALA A 439 -25.87 -41.03 -5.05
CA ALA A 439 -26.84 -41.55 -6.00
C ALA A 439 -26.38 -41.39 -7.47
N ALA A 440 -25.67 -40.30 -7.79
CA ALA A 440 -25.13 -40.07 -9.13
C ALA A 440 -23.88 -40.91 -9.43
N ILE A 441 -23.03 -41.15 -8.42
CA ILE A 441 -21.85 -42.02 -8.52
C ILE A 441 -22.29 -43.47 -8.76
N ASP A 442 -23.38 -43.90 -8.09
CA ASP A 442 -23.99 -45.23 -8.27
C ASP A 442 -22.94 -46.35 -8.15
N ALA A 443 -22.03 -46.25 -7.18
CA ALA A 443 -21.02 -47.28 -6.98
C ALA A 443 -21.61 -48.46 -6.20
N ASP A 444 -21.16 -49.68 -6.48
CA ASP A 444 -21.57 -50.88 -5.74
C ASP A 444 -21.00 -50.89 -4.32
N VAL A 445 -19.83 -50.27 -4.13
CA VAL A 445 -19.17 -50.11 -2.82
C VAL A 445 -18.62 -48.69 -2.71
N VAL A 446 -18.88 -48.02 -1.58
CA VAL A 446 -18.34 -46.69 -1.28
C VAL A 446 -17.60 -46.71 0.06
N GLY A 447 -16.33 -46.31 0.05
CA GLY A 447 -15.58 -46.00 1.28
C GLY A 447 -15.73 -44.52 1.62
N LEU A 448 -16.46 -44.22 2.70
CA LEU A 448 -16.63 -42.85 3.20
C LEU A 448 -15.48 -42.45 4.13
N ILE A 449 -15.04 -41.20 4.04
CA ILE A 449 -13.98 -40.60 4.86
C ILE A 449 -14.54 -39.33 5.50
N GLU A 450 -14.12 -39.01 6.73
CA GLU A 450 -14.61 -37.89 7.54
C GLU A 450 -16.10 -37.97 7.89
N ILE A 451 -16.55 -39.19 8.21
CA ILE A 451 -17.81 -39.41 8.91
C ILE A 451 -17.56 -39.23 10.41
N GLU A 452 -18.48 -38.58 11.12
CA GLU A 452 -18.41 -38.46 12.57
C GLU A 452 -18.29 -39.84 13.24
N ASN A 453 -17.34 -39.95 14.17
CA ASN A 453 -17.22 -41.14 14.99
C ASN A 453 -18.24 -41.08 16.14
N TYR A 454 -19.40 -41.69 15.93
CA TYR A 454 -20.55 -41.64 16.83
C TYR A 454 -21.05 -43.05 17.19
N PRO A 455 -21.45 -43.30 18.46
CA PRO A 455 -21.96 -44.61 18.89
C PRO A 455 -23.10 -45.16 18.01
N GLY A 456 -22.96 -46.41 17.57
CA GLY A 456 -23.97 -47.06 16.72
C GLY A 456 -24.00 -46.60 15.27
N ASP A 457 -22.92 -45.97 14.79
CA ASP A 457 -22.74 -45.56 13.39
C ASP A 457 -23.85 -44.63 12.86
N VAL A 458 -24.46 -43.81 13.74
CA VAL A 458 -25.62 -42.95 13.43
C VAL A 458 -25.42 -42.10 12.16
N PRO A 459 -24.29 -41.40 11.97
CA PRO A 459 -24.04 -40.62 10.75
C PRO A 459 -24.03 -41.46 9.46
N THR A 460 -23.41 -42.64 9.50
CA THR A 460 -23.38 -43.56 8.35
C THR A 460 -24.78 -44.09 8.05
N ALA A 461 -25.51 -44.48 9.08
CA ALA A 461 -26.88 -44.97 8.95
C ALA A 461 -27.81 -43.90 8.39
N ASP A 462 -27.65 -42.63 8.79
CA ASP A 462 -28.42 -41.51 8.25
C ASP A 462 -28.19 -41.31 6.75
N LEU A 463 -26.93 -41.36 6.28
CA LEU A 463 -26.63 -41.28 4.85
C LEU A 463 -27.20 -42.47 4.07
N VAL A 464 -27.09 -43.69 4.59
CA VAL A 464 -27.66 -44.89 3.95
C VAL A 464 -29.16 -44.81 3.85
N ASN A 465 -29.85 -44.36 4.91
CA ASN A 465 -31.29 -44.19 4.89
C ASN A 465 -31.71 -43.14 3.85
N GLY A 466 -31.07 -41.96 3.87
CA GLY A 466 -31.36 -40.91 2.89
C GLY A 466 -31.02 -41.31 1.44
N LEU A 467 -29.98 -42.12 1.24
CA LEU A 467 -29.65 -42.67 -0.07
C LEU A 467 -30.71 -43.68 -0.52
N ASN A 468 -31.12 -44.61 0.35
CA ASN A 468 -32.17 -45.58 0.05
C ASN A 468 -33.53 -44.93 -0.21
N ASP A 469 -33.86 -43.82 0.44
CA ASP A 469 -35.04 -43.02 0.11
C ASP A 469 -34.98 -42.47 -1.33
N LYS A 470 -33.77 -42.20 -1.84
CA LYS A 470 -33.53 -41.67 -3.18
C LYS A 470 -33.52 -42.76 -4.26
N VAL A 471 -32.87 -43.89 -4.00
CA VAL A 471 -32.60 -44.93 -5.02
C VAL A 471 -33.45 -46.20 -4.86
N GLY A 472 -34.22 -46.32 -3.78
CA GLY A 472 -35.07 -47.46 -3.46
C GLY A 472 -34.61 -48.17 -2.19
N GLY A 473 -35.56 -48.49 -1.31
CA GLY A 473 -35.29 -49.13 -0.02
C GLY A 473 -34.53 -50.45 -0.15
N GLY A 474 -33.45 -50.59 0.63
CA GLY A 474 -32.62 -51.80 0.67
C GLY A 474 -31.62 -51.93 -0.48
N THR A 475 -31.36 -50.85 -1.24
CA THR A 475 -30.34 -50.84 -2.29
C THR A 475 -28.93 -50.80 -1.71
N TYR A 476 -28.73 -49.98 -0.68
CA TYR A 476 -27.47 -49.84 0.05
C TYR A 476 -27.63 -50.28 1.50
N ASP A 477 -26.55 -50.82 2.07
CA ASP A 477 -26.38 -51.09 3.49
C ASP A 477 -24.98 -50.64 3.92
N TYR A 478 -24.73 -50.46 5.22
CA TYR A 478 -23.42 -50.09 5.75
C TYR A 478 -22.77 -51.22 6.54
N VAL A 479 -21.44 -51.21 6.58
CA VAL A 479 -20.67 -52.09 7.45
C VAL A 479 -20.58 -51.44 8.81
N ALA A 480 -21.14 -52.09 9.84
CA ALA A 480 -21.01 -51.64 11.22
C ALA A 480 -19.53 -51.58 11.61
N THR A 481 -19.07 -50.42 12.07
CA THR A 481 -17.66 -50.22 12.44
C THR A 481 -17.36 -50.74 13.84
N GLY A 482 -18.40 -50.95 14.65
CA GLY A 482 -18.31 -51.36 16.04
C GLY A 482 -18.15 -50.19 17.04
N ALA A 483 -18.42 -48.96 16.58
CA ALA A 483 -18.38 -47.72 17.37
C ALA A 483 -19.48 -47.60 18.43
#